data_AF-A0A949K2U4-F1
#
_entry.id   AF-A0A949K2U4-F1
#
_cell.length_a   1.000
_cell.length_b   1.000
_cell.length_c   1.000
_cell.angle_alpha   90.00
_cell.angle_beta   90.00
_cell.angle_gamma   90.00
#
_symmetry.space_group_name_H-M   'P 1'
#
loop_
_entity.id
_entity.type
_entity.pdbx_description
1 polymer ?
#
loop_
_entity_poly.entity_id
_entity_poly.type
_entity_poly.pdbx_seq_one_letter_code
_entity_poly.pdbx_strand_id
1 'polypeptide(L)'
;MNNLAVLYSFELKKIVNRKIVWITASAILLICVLMSLSGVLFSSYTIDGVQVSAYDYMVKNRANARKLSGRPIDNTLLAEMQADHSRAYNEIYTYAWNLYDGDDEAVMHTDAASLYAVRQSILQKQWETLKLTPREITYWQSRESSLPAVYTYEYTKGYQTILSGTATLNIMLFLLITVCLSGVFSDERLRKTDQLTLCCRCGRTPLYLAKILAGITFGLGAASLLYAAAAASSLLLYGADGYSAVLQLILPNSSWTLRAGGTVLLFFALYLLVSVLYSMLAMFLSETLKSGAAAMDLMIGGMLLSGLITIGPRLRLASQIHSYFPDHFLSMESITDNRLVSLFGAQLTNWQFALILYPAMALVILITGSLFYRHYQVSSR
;
A
#
# COMPACT_ATOMS: atom_id res chain seq x y z
N MET A 1 -26.95 8.06 30.34
CA MET A 1 -25.55 7.55 30.26
C MET A 1 -25.43 6.75 28.96
N ASN A 2 -24.43 7.03 28.13
CA ASN A 2 -24.34 6.49 26.77
C ASN A 2 -24.02 4.98 26.78
N ASN A 3 -25.06 4.14 26.79
CA ASN A 3 -24.95 2.67 26.77
C ASN A 3 -24.02 2.18 25.64
N LEU A 4 -23.99 2.88 24.49
CA LEU A 4 -23.12 2.55 23.36
C LEU A 4 -21.63 2.72 23.68
N ALA A 5 -21.24 3.76 24.42
CA ALA A 5 -19.84 4.00 24.76
C ALA A 5 -19.30 2.91 25.70
N VAL A 6 -20.11 2.48 26.67
CA VAL A 6 -19.77 1.38 27.58
C VAL A 6 -19.61 0.07 26.81
N LEU A 7 -20.54 -0.24 25.90
CA LEU A 7 -20.46 -1.40 25.01
C LEU A 7 -19.21 -1.37 24.13
N TYR A 8 -18.91 -0.23 23.52
CA TYR A 8 -17.73 -0.05 22.69
C TYR A 8 -16.44 -0.30 23.48
N SER A 9 -16.29 0.31 24.65
CA SER A 9 -15.10 0.11 25.49
C SER A 9 -14.96 -1.35 25.95
N PHE A 10 -16.08 -2.02 26.25
CA PHE A 10 -16.09 -3.44 26.59
C PHE A 10 -15.63 -4.31 25.43
N GLU A 11 -16.17 -4.11 24.23
CA GLU A 11 -15.80 -4.89 23.03
C GLU A 11 -14.34 -4.64 22.61
N LEU A 12 -13.88 -3.40 22.68
CA LEU A 12 -12.48 -3.08 22.39
C LEU A 12 -11.53 -3.77 23.39
N LYS A 13 -11.84 -3.70 24.69
CA LYS A 13 -11.09 -4.41 25.74
C LYS A 13 -11.10 -5.92 25.52
N LYS A 14 -12.24 -6.47 25.07
CA LYS A 14 -12.36 -7.89 24.76
C LYS A 14 -11.45 -8.30 23.62
N ILE A 15 -11.37 -7.53 22.53
CA ILE A 15 -10.46 -7.80 21.41
C ILE A 15 -9.00 -7.75 21.91
N VAL A 16 -8.61 -6.64 22.54
CA VAL A 16 -7.21 -6.41 22.97
C VAL A 16 -6.74 -7.42 24.02
N ASN A 17 -7.62 -7.95 24.88
CA ASN A 17 -7.23 -8.92 25.91
C ASN A 17 -7.05 -10.36 25.39
N ARG A 18 -7.32 -10.65 24.11
CA ARG A 18 -7.09 -11.99 23.54
C ARG A 18 -5.58 -12.21 23.39
N LYS A 19 -5.04 -13.27 24.00
CA LYS A 19 -3.61 -13.63 23.88
C LYS A 19 -3.16 -13.74 22.43
N ILE A 20 -4.00 -14.29 21.55
CA ILE A 20 -3.69 -14.44 20.12
C ILE A 20 -3.38 -13.09 19.46
N VAL A 21 -4.04 -11.99 19.84
CA VAL A 21 -3.82 -10.65 19.28
C VAL A 21 -2.40 -10.18 19.54
N TRP A 22 -1.91 -10.32 20.77
CA TRP A 22 -0.56 -9.90 21.12
C TRP A 22 0.51 -10.81 20.50
N ILE A 23 0.25 -12.11 20.43
CA ILE A 23 1.17 -13.07 19.82
C ILE A 23 1.32 -12.76 18.31
N THR A 24 0.20 -12.61 17.59
CA THR A 24 0.21 -12.32 16.15
C THR A 24 0.74 -10.93 15.85
N ALA A 25 0.32 -9.91 16.61
CA ALA A 25 0.80 -8.54 16.42
C ALA A 25 2.31 -8.45 16.66
N SER A 26 2.83 -9.09 17.73
CA SER A 26 4.27 -9.07 18.03
C SER A 26 5.08 -9.82 16.97
N ALA A 27 4.59 -10.99 16.53
CA ALA A 27 5.25 -11.75 15.47
C ALA A 27 5.28 -10.98 14.14
N ILE A 28 4.15 -10.40 13.73
CA ILE A 28 4.06 -9.62 12.49
C ILE A 28 4.92 -8.36 12.58
N LEU A 29 4.88 -7.64 13.69
CA LEU A 29 5.69 -6.44 13.88
C LEU A 29 7.19 -6.77 13.85
N LEU A 30 7.60 -7.88 14.48
CA LEU A 30 8.98 -8.38 14.40
C LEU A 30 9.37 -8.70 12.96
N ILE A 31 8.52 -9.41 12.21
CA ILE A 31 8.76 -9.72 10.80
C ILE A 31 8.89 -8.42 9.98
N CYS A 32 8.00 -7.44 10.16
CA CYS A 32 8.07 -6.15 9.44
C CYS A 32 9.39 -5.41 9.70
N VAL A 33 9.84 -5.38 10.96
CA VAL A 33 11.12 -4.75 11.34
C VAL A 33 12.29 -5.53 10.74
N LEU A 34 12.31 -6.87 10.87
CA LEU A 34 13.36 -7.71 10.31
C LEU A 34 13.45 -7.60 8.78
N MET A 35 12.33 -7.53 8.07
CA MET A 35 12.32 -7.32 6.62
C MET A 35 12.87 -5.97 6.21
N SER A 36 12.62 -4.91 6.99
CA SER A 36 13.22 -3.59 6.75
C SER A 36 14.74 -3.60 6.93
N LEU A 37 15.25 -4.47 7.80
CA LEU A 37 16.66 -4.56 8.16
C LEU A 37 17.43 -5.63 7.37
N SER A 38 16.75 -6.59 6.74
CA SER A 38 17.39 -7.80 6.22
C SER A 38 18.38 -7.53 5.09
N GLY A 39 18.04 -6.59 4.21
CA GLY A 39 18.93 -6.15 3.12
C GLY A 39 20.19 -5.43 3.61
N VAL A 40 20.26 -5.06 4.89
CA VAL A 40 21.37 -4.30 5.47
C VAL A 40 22.17 -5.13 6.48
N LEU A 41 21.50 -5.92 7.33
CA LEU A 41 22.13 -6.68 8.41
C LEU A 41 22.70 -8.03 7.97
N PHE A 42 22.08 -8.69 7.00
CA PHE A 42 22.39 -10.09 6.66
C PHE A 42 23.01 -10.26 5.26
N SER A 43 23.32 -9.15 4.59
CA SER A 43 23.80 -9.15 3.21
C SER A 43 25.21 -8.56 3.11
N SER A 44 26.01 -9.10 2.18
CA SER A 44 27.32 -8.57 1.81
C SER A 44 27.45 -8.57 0.29
N TYR A 45 28.15 -7.59 -0.26
CA TYR A 45 28.42 -7.47 -1.68
C TYR A 45 29.92 -7.65 -1.95
N THR A 46 30.25 -8.32 -3.04
CA THR A 46 31.63 -8.33 -3.54
C THR A 46 31.81 -7.15 -4.48
N ILE A 47 32.68 -6.22 -4.12
CA ILE A 47 33.01 -5.03 -4.90
C ILE A 47 34.51 -5.08 -5.17
N ASP A 48 34.89 -5.12 -6.44
CA ASP A 48 36.30 -5.16 -6.88
C ASP A 48 37.11 -6.28 -6.20
N GLY A 49 36.47 -7.44 -6.01
CA GLY A 49 37.06 -8.61 -5.36
C GLY A 49 37.05 -8.58 -3.82
N VAL A 50 36.60 -7.50 -3.19
CA VAL A 50 36.53 -7.35 -1.73
C VAL A 50 35.08 -7.51 -1.25
N GLN A 51 34.86 -8.31 -0.21
CA GLN A 51 33.57 -8.36 0.46
C GLN A 51 33.36 -7.09 1.31
N VAL A 52 32.25 -6.42 1.05
CA VAL A 52 31.80 -5.23 1.79
C VAL A 52 30.43 -5.52 2.38
N SER A 53 30.23 -5.15 3.65
CA SER A 53 28.92 -5.25 4.29
C SER A 53 27.89 -4.41 3.54
N ALA A 54 26.66 -4.90 3.41
CA ALA A 54 25.57 -4.13 2.81
C ALA A 54 25.30 -2.81 3.56
N TYR A 55 25.54 -2.77 4.87
CA TYR A 55 25.47 -1.55 5.65
C TYR A 55 26.49 -0.51 5.21
N ASP A 56 27.76 -0.88 5.11
CA ASP A 56 28.83 0.04 4.71
C ASP A 56 28.61 0.53 3.28
N TYR A 57 28.17 -0.38 2.39
CA TYR A 57 27.78 -0.03 1.03
C TYR A 57 26.65 1.00 1.01
N MET A 58 25.57 0.75 1.75
CA MET A 58 24.43 1.66 1.86
C MET A 58 24.85 3.03 2.40
N VAL A 59 25.67 3.08 3.45
CA VAL A 59 26.15 4.34 4.05
C VAL A 59 26.96 5.15 3.03
N LYS A 60 27.89 4.51 2.32
CA LYS A 60 28.71 5.16 1.29
C LYS A 60 27.86 5.65 0.11
N ASN A 61 26.98 4.79 -0.41
CA ASN A 61 26.09 5.14 -1.51
C ASN A 61 25.14 6.29 -1.14
N ARG A 62 24.57 6.27 0.08
CA ARG A 62 23.77 7.38 0.61
C ARG A 62 24.56 8.69 0.69
N ALA A 63 25.81 8.64 1.16
CA ALA A 63 26.65 9.83 1.25
C ALA A 63 26.96 10.41 -0.14
N ASN A 64 27.25 9.56 -1.12
CA ASN A 64 27.46 9.96 -2.50
C ASN A 64 26.19 10.57 -3.11
N ALA A 65 25.06 9.88 -2.97
CA ALA A 65 23.77 10.34 -3.47
C ALA A 65 23.38 11.72 -2.90
N ARG A 66 23.58 11.94 -1.59
CA ARG A 66 23.31 13.25 -0.97
C ARG A 66 24.15 14.39 -1.56
N LYS A 67 25.39 14.12 -2.00
CA LYS A 67 26.23 15.14 -2.67
C LYS A 67 25.69 15.54 -4.04
N LEU A 68 24.89 14.69 -4.67
CA LEU A 68 24.25 14.96 -5.97
C LEU A 68 22.92 15.69 -5.81
N SER A 69 22.36 15.73 -4.60
CA SER A 69 21.06 16.34 -4.34
C SER A 69 21.06 17.84 -4.69
N GLY A 70 20.01 18.29 -5.37
CA GLY A 70 19.87 19.66 -5.88
C GLY A 70 20.46 19.89 -7.27
N ARG A 71 21.10 18.88 -7.87
CA ARG A 71 21.65 18.97 -9.23
C ARG A 71 20.61 18.56 -10.28
N PRO A 72 20.44 19.29 -11.38
CA PRO A 72 19.61 18.84 -12.50
C PRO A 72 20.22 17.59 -13.16
N ILE A 73 19.37 16.63 -13.53
CA ILE A 73 19.75 15.49 -14.39
C ILE A 73 19.78 15.99 -15.83
N ASP A 74 20.79 16.79 -16.13
CA ASP A 74 21.07 17.39 -17.44
C ASP A 74 22.33 16.79 -18.08
N ASN A 75 22.75 17.32 -19.23
CA ASN A 75 23.92 16.85 -19.95
C ASN A 75 25.21 16.94 -19.12
N THR A 76 25.31 17.90 -18.19
CA THR A 76 26.51 18.05 -17.35
C THR A 76 26.62 16.92 -16.33
N LEU A 77 25.51 16.62 -15.63
CA LEU A 77 25.49 15.56 -14.63
C LEU A 77 25.66 14.17 -15.27
N LEU A 78 25.06 13.95 -16.45
CA LEU A 78 25.21 12.71 -17.20
C LEU A 78 26.63 12.51 -17.72
N ALA A 79 27.27 13.56 -18.25
CA ALA A 79 28.66 13.48 -18.71
C ALA A 79 29.64 13.19 -17.56
N GLU A 80 29.43 13.79 -16.38
CA GLU A 80 30.22 13.47 -15.19
C GLU A 80 30.04 12.01 -14.75
N MET A 81 28.79 11.51 -14.74
CA MET A 81 28.50 10.11 -14.44
C MET A 81 29.19 9.15 -15.42
N GLN A 82 29.21 9.49 -16.71
CA GLN A 82 29.80 8.66 -17.77
C GLN A 82 31.34 8.67 -17.70
N ALA A 83 31.93 9.80 -17.32
CA ALA A 83 33.39 9.93 -17.16
C ALA A 83 33.91 9.33 -15.86
N ASP A 84 33.09 9.30 -14.80
CA ASP A 84 33.48 8.73 -13.50
C ASP A 84 33.11 7.25 -13.41
N HIS A 85 34.12 6.38 -13.55
CA HIS A 85 33.98 4.95 -13.35
C HIS A 85 33.86 4.52 -11.88
N SER A 86 33.85 5.49 -10.94
CA SER A 86 33.56 5.23 -9.54
C SER A 86 32.05 5.10 -9.27
N ARG A 87 31.69 4.62 -8.07
CA ARG A 87 30.28 4.54 -7.63
C ARG A 87 29.74 5.86 -7.07
N ALA A 88 30.36 7.00 -7.38
CA ALA A 88 29.88 8.30 -6.91
C ALA A 88 28.52 8.68 -7.53
N TYR A 89 28.28 8.28 -8.78
CA TYR A 89 27.07 8.60 -9.53
C TYR A 89 26.08 7.43 -9.65
N ASN A 90 26.23 6.40 -8.80
CA ASN A 90 25.46 5.16 -8.89
C ASN A 90 23.93 5.35 -8.91
N GLU A 91 23.39 6.34 -8.20
CA GLU A 91 21.94 6.62 -8.20
C GLU A 91 21.46 7.25 -9.51
N ILE A 92 22.27 8.10 -10.14
CA ILE A 92 21.96 8.67 -11.47
C ILE A 92 22.05 7.58 -12.52
N TYR A 93 23.08 6.73 -12.41
CA TYR A 93 23.24 5.55 -13.25
C TYR A 93 22.02 4.63 -13.15
N THR A 94 21.61 4.29 -11.92
CA THR A 94 20.46 3.41 -11.67
C THR A 94 19.17 4.01 -12.21
N TYR A 95 18.97 5.32 -12.09
CA TYR A 95 17.82 6.02 -12.67
C TYR A 95 17.77 5.87 -14.19
N ALA A 96 18.90 6.11 -14.89
CA ALA A 96 18.98 5.95 -16.33
C ALA A 96 18.87 4.48 -16.76
N TRP A 97 19.53 3.57 -16.05
CA TRP A 97 19.49 2.12 -16.29
C TRP A 97 18.06 1.56 -16.23
N ASN A 98 17.25 2.02 -15.27
CA ASN A 98 15.83 1.64 -15.18
C ASN A 98 14.99 2.18 -16.35
N LEU A 99 15.34 3.34 -16.93
CA LEU A 99 14.67 3.86 -18.11
C LEU A 99 15.07 3.10 -19.39
N TYR A 100 16.31 2.64 -19.45
CA TYR A 100 16.85 1.88 -20.59
C TYR A 100 16.66 0.36 -20.46
N ASP A 101 15.83 -0.10 -19.53
CA ASP A 101 15.53 -1.54 -19.31
C ASP A 101 16.80 -2.40 -19.17
N GLY A 102 17.82 -1.83 -18.52
CA GLY A 102 19.07 -2.48 -18.22
C GLY A 102 20.16 -2.44 -19.28
N ASP A 103 20.00 -1.63 -20.34
CA ASP A 103 21.02 -1.43 -21.36
C ASP A 103 22.14 -0.47 -20.88
N ASP A 104 23.25 -1.05 -20.43
CA ASP A 104 24.42 -0.30 -19.94
C ASP A 104 25.06 0.57 -21.04
N GLU A 105 25.07 0.11 -22.30
CA GLU A 105 25.66 0.85 -23.42
C GLU A 105 24.84 2.11 -23.72
N ALA A 106 23.52 2.00 -23.71
CA ALA A 106 22.63 3.13 -23.89
C ALA A 106 22.80 4.18 -22.77
N VAL A 107 22.95 3.76 -21.51
CA VAL A 107 23.19 4.67 -20.38
C VAL A 107 24.52 5.42 -20.55
N MET A 108 25.57 4.77 -21.04
CA MET A 108 26.88 5.40 -21.19
C MET A 108 26.99 6.41 -22.35
N HIS A 109 26.03 6.39 -23.28
CA HIS A 109 26.02 7.29 -24.45
C HIS A 109 24.77 8.19 -24.51
N THR A 110 23.94 8.18 -23.47
CA THR A 110 22.73 9.02 -23.39
C THR A 110 23.06 10.49 -23.13
N ASP A 111 22.19 11.37 -23.62
CA ASP A 111 22.11 12.77 -23.24
C ASP A 111 20.75 13.04 -22.55
N ALA A 112 20.57 14.23 -21.97
CA ALA A 112 19.34 14.54 -21.25
C ALA A 112 18.11 14.47 -22.17
N ALA A 113 18.22 14.94 -23.41
CA ALA A 113 17.12 14.94 -24.37
C ALA A 113 16.65 13.51 -24.70
N SER A 114 17.59 12.60 -24.99
CA SER A 114 17.29 11.20 -25.26
C SER A 114 16.78 10.47 -24.04
N LEU A 115 17.34 10.71 -22.84
CA LEU A 115 16.87 10.13 -21.59
C LEU A 115 15.39 10.45 -21.33
N TYR A 116 14.99 11.72 -21.45
CA TYR A 116 13.59 12.12 -21.26
C TYR A 116 12.69 11.70 -22.44
N ALA A 117 13.21 11.62 -23.67
CA ALA A 117 12.48 11.08 -24.80
C ALA A 117 12.17 9.58 -24.62
N VAL A 118 13.11 8.81 -24.07
CA VAL A 118 12.90 7.40 -23.72
C VAL A 118 11.80 7.28 -22.68
N ARG A 119 11.81 8.10 -21.61
CA ARG A 119 10.72 8.14 -20.63
C ARG A 119 9.36 8.39 -21.31
N GLN A 120 9.27 9.37 -22.21
CA GLN A 120 8.02 9.65 -22.92
C GLN A 120 7.56 8.46 -23.79
N SER A 121 8.50 7.75 -24.43
CA SER A 121 8.19 6.55 -25.20
C SER A 121 7.63 5.41 -24.33
N ILE A 122 8.14 5.27 -23.10
CA ILE A 122 7.66 4.27 -22.14
C ILE A 122 6.22 4.59 -21.72
N LEU A 123 5.95 5.86 -21.39
CA LEU A 123 4.59 6.31 -21.05
C LEU A 123 3.61 6.04 -22.20
N GLN A 124 4.00 6.32 -23.44
CA GLN A 124 3.15 6.06 -24.60
C GLN A 124 2.85 4.56 -24.76
N LYS A 125 3.88 3.70 -24.70
CA LYS A 125 3.73 2.23 -24.76
C LYS A 125 2.82 1.73 -23.64
N GLN A 126 2.95 2.29 -22.45
CA GLN A 126 2.13 1.94 -21.29
C GLN A 126 0.67 2.36 -21.48
N TRP A 127 0.41 3.55 -22.01
CA TRP A 127 -0.96 4.03 -22.31
C TRP A 127 -1.64 3.17 -23.37
N GLU A 128 -0.89 2.73 -24.39
CA GLU A 128 -1.36 1.77 -25.40
C GLU A 128 -1.65 0.40 -24.77
N THR A 129 -0.76 -0.09 -23.91
CA THR A 129 -0.92 -1.37 -23.19
C THR A 129 -2.15 -1.35 -22.30
N LEU A 130 -2.38 -0.26 -21.56
CA LEU A 130 -3.56 -0.04 -20.72
C LEU A 130 -4.84 0.23 -21.54
N LYS A 131 -4.72 0.35 -22.86
CA LYS A 131 -5.79 0.68 -23.81
C LYS A 131 -6.54 1.95 -23.41
N LEU A 132 -5.82 3.01 -23.03
CA LEU A 132 -6.44 4.29 -22.64
C LEU A 132 -7.30 4.87 -23.78
N THR A 133 -8.40 5.51 -23.40
CA THR A 133 -9.24 6.27 -24.33
C THR A 133 -8.53 7.56 -24.74
N PRO A 134 -8.89 8.17 -25.89
CA PRO A 134 -8.35 9.46 -26.29
C PRO A 134 -8.50 10.55 -25.22
N ARG A 135 -9.63 10.54 -24.48
CA ARG A 135 -9.87 11.48 -23.38
C ARG A 135 -8.89 11.30 -22.21
N GLU A 136 -8.59 10.06 -21.84
CA GLU A 136 -7.61 9.75 -20.79
C GLU A 136 -6.19 10.13 -21.22
N ILE A 137 -5.84 9.89 -22.48
CA ILE A 137 -4.55 10.29 -23.04
C ILE A 137 -4.39 11.82 -22.95
N THR A 138 -5.38 12.60 -23.39
CA THR A 138 -5.34 14.07 -23.28
C THR A 138 -5.21 14.53 -21.83
N TYR A 139 -5.91 13.86 -20.89
CA TYR A 139 -5.80 14.17 -19.46
C TYR A 139 -4.36 14.00 -18.94
N TRP A 140 -3.72 12.87 -19.26
CA TRP A 140 -2.36 12.60 -18.80
C TRP A 140 -1.31 13.43 -19.53
N GLN A 141 -1.48 13.70 -20.82
CA GLN A 141 -0.63 14.63 -21.57
C GLN A 141 -0.64 16.03 -20.95
N SER A 142 -1.81 16.52 -20.53
CA SER A 142 -1.92 17.81 -19.84
C SER A 142 -1.28 17.82 -18.45
N ARG A 143 -1.17 16.67 -17.77
CA ARG A 143 -0.43 16.58 -16.50
C ARG A 143 1.07 16.49 -16.74
N GLU A 144 1.50 15.72 -17.72
CA GLU A 144 2.91 15.60 -18.11
C GLU A 144 3.48 16.95 -18.53
N SER A 145 2.72 17.79 -19.24
CA SER A 145 3.17 19.14 -19.62
C SER A 145 3.37 20.08 -18.43
N SER A 146 2.80 19.76 -17.26
CA SER A 146 3.03 20.53 -16.02
C SER A 146 4.28 20.10 -15.25
N LEU A 147 4.88 18.96 -15.61
CA LEU A 147 6.11 18.49 -15.00
C LEU A 147 7.32 19.25 -15.57
N PRO A 148 8.40 19.43 -14.78
CA PRO A 148 9.64 20.01 -15.29
C PRO A 148 10.21 19.16 -16.43
N ALA A 149 10.72 19.81 -17.48
CA ALA A 149 11.37 19.10 -18.59
C ALA A 149 12.66 18.38 -18.17
N VAL A 150 13.35 18.93 -17.15
CA VAL A 150 14.55 18.34 -16.55
C VAL A 150 14.31 18.22 -15.05
N TYR A 151 14.49 17.02 -14.50
CA TYR A 151 14.30 16.77 -13.07
C TYR A 151 15.55 17.17 -12.28
N THR A 152 15.32 17.85 -11.16
CA THR A 152 16.35 18.05 -10.15
C THR A 152 16.45 16.79 -9.31
N TYR A 153 17.64 16.18 -9.29
CA TYR A 153 17.88 15.00 -8.47
C TYR A 153 17.79 15.37 -7.00
N GLU A 154 17.03 14.59 -6.24
CA GLU A 154 16.97 14.63 -4.79
C GLU A 154 17.10 13.19 -4.28
N TYR A 155 17.79 13.01 -3.16
CA TYR A 155 17.92 11.69 -2.54
C TYR A 155 16.57 11.25 -1.95
N THR A 156 15.94 10.20 -2.49
CA THR A 156 14.57 9.78 -2.14
C THR A 156 14.45 8.38 -1.53
N LYS A 157 15.59 7.73 -1.21
CA LYS A 157 15.61 6.30 -0.90
C LYS A 157 14.71 5.90 0.27
N GLY A 158 14.60 6.73 1.31
CA GLY A 158 13.70 6.47 2.44
C GLY A 158 12.24 6.36 2.02
N TYR A 159 11.76 7.29 1.19
CA TYR A 159 10.39 7.27 0.67
C TYR A 159 10.18 6.15 -0.34
N GLN A 160 11.16 5.87 -1.21
CA GLN A 160 11.12 4.74 -2.14
C GLN A 160 10.92 3.42 -1.39
N THR A 161 11.71 3.17 -0.34
CA THR A 161 11.63 1.94 0.46
C THR A 161 10.27 1.77 1.14
N ILE A 162 9.66 2.87 1.62
CA ILE A 162 8.31 2.84 2.21
C ILE A 162 7.27 2.45 1.16
N LEU A 163 7.31 3.11 -0.01
CA LEU A 163 6.37 2.83 -1.09
C LEU A 163 6.51 1.39 -1.60
N SER A 164 7.74 0.88 -1.75
CA SER A 164 7.98 -0.51 -2.20
C SER A 164 7.54 -1.53 -1.15
N GLY A 165 7.69 -1.21 0.14
CA GLY A 165 7.27 -2.08 1.23
C GLY A 165 5.76 -2.10 1.49
N THR A 166 4.99 -1.17 0.92
CA THR A 166 3.56 -1.02 1.26
C THR A 166 2.72 -2.23 0.88
N ALA A 167 3.03 -2.91 -0.23
CA ALA A 167 2.33 -4.13 -0.63
C ALA A 167 2.52 -5.27 0.40
N THR A 168 3.75 -5.45 0.89
CA THR A 168 4.05 -6.43 1.93
C THR A 168 3.37 -6.08 3.25
N LEU A 169 3.37 -4.80 3.64
CA LEU A 169 2.65 -4.34 4.83
C LEU A 169 1.15 -4.62 4.73
N ASN A 170 0.55 -4.45 3.54
CA ASN A 170 -0.85 -4.75 3.33
C ASN A 170 -1.20 -6.22 3.58
N ILE A 171 -0.38 -7.15 3.08
CA ILE A 171 -0.53 -8.59 3.37
C ILE A 171 -0.43 -8.85 4.87
N MET A 172 0.54 -8.23 5.56
CA MET A 172 0.72 -8.39 7.00
C MET A 172 -0.47 -7.86 7.81
N LEU A 173 -1.00 -6.69 7.43
CA LEU A 173 -2.20 -6.12 8.04
C LEU A 173 -3.42 -7.00 7.80
N PHE A 174 -3.60 -7.49 6.57
CA PHE A 174 -4.70 -8.39 6.22
C PHE A 174 -4.69 -9.65 7.09
N LEU A 175 -3.54 -10.31 7.23
CA LEU A 175 -3.39 -11.49 8.07
C LEU A 175 -3.69 -11.18 9.55
N LEU A 176 -3.15 -10.07 10.07
CA LEU A 176 -3.38 -9.64 11.44
C LEU A 176 -4.87 -9.41 11.71
N ILE A 177 -5.54 -8.62 10.87
CA ILE A 177 -6.98 -8.32 10.98
C ILE A 177 -7.80 -9.59 10.89
N THR A 178 -7.50 -10.46 9.91
CA THR A 178 -8.27 -11.68 9.68
C THR A 178 -8.21 -12.60 10.89
N VAL A 179 -7.02 -12.87 11.44
CA VAL A 179 -6.88 -13.73 12.63
C VAL A 179 -7.53 -13.10 13.86
N CYS A 180 -7.38 -11.78 14.04
CA CYS A 180 -7.84 -11.09 15.25
C CYS A 180 -9.36 -10.85 15.26
N LEU A 181 -9.98 -10.58 14.11
CA LEU A 181 -11.38 -10.14 14.03
C LEU A 181 -12.35 -11.23 13.56
N SER A 182 -11.90 -12.31 12.90
CA SER A 182 -12.80 -13.39 12.47
C SER A 182 -13.48 -14.13 13.64
N GLY A 183 -12.96 -13.99 14.87
CA GLY A 183 -13.55 -14.56 16.09
C GLY A 183 -14.58 -13.67 16.79
N VAL A 184 -14.72 -12.39 16.43
CA VAL A 184 -15.45 -11.39 17.25
C VAL A 184 -16.95 -11.73 17.42
N PHE A 185 -17.59 -12.24 16.38
CA PHE A 185 -18.98 -12.68 16.43
C PHE A 185 -19.11 -14.18 16.67
N SER A 186 -18.27 -14.99 16.02
CA SER A 186 -18.33 -16.45 16.09
C SER A 186 -17.97 -17.03 17.47
N ASP A 187 -17.04 -16.43 18.23
CA ASP A 187 -16.62 -16.96 19.54
C ASP A 187 -17.77 -16.91 20.58
N GLU A 188 -18.65 -15.91 20.49
CA GLU A 188 -19.83 -15.81 21.37
C GLU A 188 -20.88 -16.86 21.08
N ARG A 189 -21.02 -17.21 19.80
CA ARG A 189 -21.93 -18.27 19.33
C ARG A 189 -21.39 -19.64 19.74
N LEU A 190 -20.10 -19.86 19.55
CA LEU A 190 -19.43 -21.08 19.99
C LEU A 190 -19.60 -21.32 21.49
N ARG A 191 -19.55 -20.25 22.29
CA ARG A 191 -19.72 -20.29 23.75
C ARG A 191 -21.18 -20.18 24.22
N LYS A 192 -22.15 -20.11 23.30
CA LYS A 192 -23.60 -19.95 23.59
C LYS A 192 -23.94 -18.73 24.45
N THR A 193 -23.09 -17.70 24.43
CA THR A 193 -23.32 -16.46 25.18
C THR A 193 -24.17 -15.45 24.39
N ASP A 194 -24.36 -15.68 23.10
CA ASP A 194 -25.11 -14.83 22.18
C ASP A 194 -26.60 -14.71 22.53
N GLN A 195 -27.21 -15.79 23.03
CA GLN A 195 -28.61 -15.78 23.48
C GLN A 195 -28.82 -14.86 24.69
N LEU A 196 -27.87 -14.83 25.63
CA LEU A 196 -27.93 -13.96 26.81
C LEU A 196 -27.76 -12.49 26.42
N THR A 197 -26.84 -12.19 25.49
CA THR A 197 -26.63 -10.81 25.01
C THR A 197 -27.80 -10.30 24.19
N LEU A 198 -28.42 -11.12 23.33
CA LEU A 198 -29.58 -10.71 22.50
C LEU A 198 -30.84 -10.37 23.32
N CYS A 199 -30.99 -10.95 24.52
CA CYS A 199 -32.08 -10.65 25.44
C CYS A 199 -31.88 -9.35 26.23
N CYS A 200 -30.67 -8.77 26.22
CA CYS A 200 -30.39 -7.50 26.89
C CYS A 200 -30.96 -6.30 26.11
N ARG A 201 -31.31 -5.23 26.83
CA ARG A 201 -31.87 -3.97 26.27
C ARG A 201 -31.04 -3.37 25.12
N CYS A 202 -29.73 -3.58 25.12
CA CYS A 202 -28.82 -3.08 24.08
C CYS A 202 -28.23 -4.19 23.19
N GLY A 203 -28.78 -5.41 23.24
CA GLY A 203 -28.23 -6.61 22.61
C GLY A 203 -28.34 -6.71 21.09
N ARG A 204 -29.11 -5.83 20.45
CA ARG A 204 -29.32 -5.83 18.98
C ARG A 204 -28.43 -4.80 18.28
N THR A 205 -29.02 -3.82 17.61
CA THR A 205 -28.29 -2.78 16.85
C THR A 205 -27.17 -2.09 17.65
N PRO A 206 -27.37 -1.69 18.93
CA PRO A 206 -26.31 -1.01 19.66
C PRO A 206 -25.07 -1.89 19.90
N LEU A 207 -25.25 -3.18 20.22
CA LEU A 207 -24.15 -4.13 20.37
C LEU A 207 -23.43 -4.39 19.04
N TYR A 208 -24.17 -4.57 17.94
CA TYR A 208 -23.59 -4.73 16.61
C TYR A 208 -22.70 -3.53 16.24
N LEU A 209 -23.21 -2.30 16.41
CA LEU A 209 -22.45 -1.09 16.13
C LEU A 209 -21.23 -0.96 17.03
N ALA A 210 -21.36 -1.28 18.33
CA ALA A 210 -20.23 -1.27 19.25
C ALA A 210 -19.10 -2.22 18.82
N LYS A 211 -19.45 -3.44 18.37
CA LYS A 211 -18.48 -4.42 17.87
C LYS A 211 -17.80 -3.96 16.59
N ILE A 212 -18.57 -3.47 15.62
CA ILE A 212 -18.01 -2.97 14.37
C ILE A 212 -17.07 -1.79 14.63
N LEU A 213 -17.46 -0.84 15.49
CA LEU A 213 -16.60 0.29 15.87
C LEU A 213 -15.34 -0.18 16.60
N ALA A 214 -15.43 -1.16 17.49
CA ALA A 214 -14.28 -1.73 18.18
C ALA A 214 -13.32 -2.43 17.20
N GLY A 215 -13.84 -3.21 16.25
CA GLY A 215 -13.04 -3.84 15.21
C GLY A 215 -12.39 -2.83 14.25
N ILE A 216 -13.10 -1.78 13.85
CA ILE A 216 -12.54 -0.67 13.07
C ILE A 216 -11.42 0.03 13.83
N THR A 217 -11.62 0.31 15.13
CA THR A 217 -10.59 0.95 15.98
C THR A 217 -9.34 0.08 16.06
N PHE A 218 -9.52 -1.23 16.25
CA PHE A 218 -8.42 -2.19 16.26
C PHE A 218 -7.68 -2.21 14.91
N GLY A 219 -8.40 -2.29 13.79
CA GLY A 219 -7.82 -2.28 12.45
C GLY A 219 -7.02 -1.01 12.15
N LEU A 220 -7.57 0.16 12.49
CA LEU A 220 -6.89 1.46 12.33
C LEU A 220 -5.64 1.56 13.22
N GLY A 221 -5.71 1.08 14.46
CA GLY A 221 -4.57 1.06 15.38
C GLY A 221 -3.46 0.13 14.87
N ALA A 222 -3.81 -1.06 14.43
CA ALA A 222 -2.88 -2.02 13.84
C ALA A 222 -2.23 -1.48 12.55
N ALA A 223 -3.02 -0.89 11.65
CA ALA A 223 -2.52 -0.27 10.44
C ALA A 223 -1.56 0.88 10.76
N SER A 224 -1.95 1.78 11.67
CA SER A 224 -1.10 2.90 12.09
C SER A 224 0.22 2.42 12.67
N LEU A 225 0.19 1.41 13.55
CA LEU A 225 1.38 0.84 14.17
C LEU A 225 2.32 0.21 13.14
N LEU A 226 1.81 -0.64 12.25
CA LEU A 226 2.63 -1.33 11.25
C LEU A 226 3.24 -0.35 10.24
N TYR A 227 2.44 0.61 9.74
CA TYR A 227 2.92 1.60 8.79
C TYR A 227 3.95 2.54 9.44
N ALA A 228 3.69 3.00 10.68
CA ALA A 228 4.63 3.85 11.42
C ALA A 228 5.94 3.12 11.72
N ALA A 229 5.89 1.84 12.10
CA ALA A 229 7.10 1.04 12.33
C ALA A 229 7.96 0.92 11.07
N ALA A 230 7.33 0.64 9.92
CA ALA A 230 8.03 0.52 8.64
C ALA A 230 8.52 1.88 8.09
N ALA A 231 7.74 2.94 8.27
CA ALA A 231 8.16 4.29 7.92
C ALA A 231 9.34 4.74 8.79
N ALA A 232 9.26 4.53 10.10
CA ALA A 232 10.34 4.85 11.03
C ALA A 232 11.61 4.06 10.72
N SER A 233 11.52 2.74 10.51
CA SER A 233 12.68 1.93 10.15
C SER A 233 13.33 2.43 8.86
N SER A 234 12.54 2.71 7.82
CA SER A 234 13.04 3.23 6.55
C SER A 234 13.72 4.60 6.70
N LEU A 235 13.07 5.54 7.38
CA LEU A 235 13.60 6.90 7.54
C LEU A 235 14.84 6.94 8.44
N LEU A 236 14.93 6.07 9.45
CA LEU A 236 16.12 5.95 10.30
C LEU A 236 17.31 5.36 9.53
N LEU A 237 17.07 4.32 8.70
CA LEU A 237 18.13 3.66 7.95
C LEU A 237 18.59 4.49 6.75
N TYR A 238 17.65 4.93 5.91
CA TYR A 238 17.96 5.57 4.64
C TYR A 238 17.98 7.09 4.76
N GLY A 239 17.19 7.69 5.63
CA GLY A 239 17.10 9.15 5.80
C GLY A 239 15.76 9.70 5.31
N ALA A 240 15.45 10.93 5.73
CA ALA A 240 14.19 11.63 5.43
C ALA A 240 14.30 12.71 4.34
N ASP A 241 15.46 12.80 3.68
CA ASP A 241 15.70 13.72 2.56
C ASP A 241 14.79 13.40 1.36
N GLY A 242 14.50 14.39 0.52
CA GLY A 242 13.72 14.18 -0.70
C GLY A 242 12.20 14.14 -0.49
N TYR A 243 11.68 14.67 0.62
CA TYR A 243 10.22 14.78 0.84
C TYR A 243 9.53 15.54 -0.31
N SER A 244 10.18 16.59 -0.79
CA SER A 244 9.70 17.47 -1.86
C SER A 244 9.99 17.01 -3.28
N ALA A 245 10.77 15.94 -3.42
CA ALA A 245 11.23 15.43 -4.70
C ALA A 245 10.07 15.03 -5.61
N VAL A 246 10.29 15.18 -6.92
CA VAL A 246 9.36 14.67 -7.93
C VAL A 246 9.26 13.15 -7.84
N LEU A 247 8.05 12.61 -7.88
CA LEU A 247 7.81 11.17 -7.74
C LEU A 247 8.51 10.36 -8.84
N GLN A 248 8.75 10.97 -10.00
CA GLN A 248 9.41 10.37 -11.15
C GLN A 248 10.82 9.87 -10.85
N LEU A 249 11.52 10.43 -9.85
CA LEU A 249 12.81 9.90 -9.41
C LEU A 249 12.69 8.51 -8.78
N ILE A 250 11.54 8.22 -8.17
CA ILE A 250 11.24 6.91 -7.56
C ILE A 250 10.61 5.97 -8.60
N LEU A 251 9.66 6.50 -9.38
CA LEU A 251 8.90 5.76 -10.40
C LEU A 251 8.93 6.55 -11.72
N PRO A 252 9.92 6.32 -12.59
CA PRO A 252 10.09 7.07 -13.84
C PRO A 252 8.85 7.03 -14.73
N ASN A 253 8.13 5.91 -14.71
CA ASN A 253 6.94 5.66 -15.54
C ASN A 253 5.64 6.20 -14.91
N SER A 254 5.73 7.10 -13.92
CA SER A 254 4.56 7.72 -13.30
C SER A 254 4.25 9.09 -13.92
N SER A 255 2.96 9.35 -14.14
CA SER A 255 2.44 10.66 -14.60
C SER A 255 1.79 11.48 -13.49
N TRP A 256 2.03 11.09 -12.24
CA TRP A 256 1.48 11.79 -11.09
C TRP A 256 2.33 13.02 -10.77
N THR A 257 1.66 14.11 -10.40
CA THR A 257 2.30 15.38 -10.02
C THR A 257 2.56 15.49 -8.51
N LEU A 258 2.29 14.41 -7.77
CA LEU A 258 2.53 14.36 -6.33
C LEU A 258 4.03 14.27 -6.04
N ARG A 259 4.45 14.88 -4.93
CA ARG A 259 5.81 14.76 -4.39
C ARG A 259 5.98 13.43 -3.66
N ALA A 260 7.20 12.92 -3.55
CA ALA A 260 7.51 11.65 -2.90
C ALA A 260 6.86 11.50 -1.50
N GLY A 261 7.02 12.49 -0.63
CA GLY A 261 6.43 12.49 0.70
C GLY A 261 4.90 12.53 0.70
N GLY A 262 4.32 13.30 -0.22
CA GLY A 262 2.86 13.35 -0.42
C GLY A 262 2.29 12.01 -0.87
N THR A 263 3.00 11.27 -1.73
CA THR A 263 2.61 9.92 -2.16
C THR A 263 2.65 8.93 -0.99
N VAL A 264 3.66 9.00 -0.12
CA VAL A 264 3.71 8.17 1.10
C VAL A 264 2.52 8.45 2.02
N LEU A 265 2.17 9.72 2.24
CA LEU A 265 0.99 10.08 3.05
C LEU A 265 -0.33 9.62 2.40
N LEU A 266 -0.44 9.70 1.08
CA LEU A 266 -1.60 9.19 0.36
C LEU A 266 -1.73 7.67 0.53
N PHE A 267 -0.63 6.92 0.39
CA PHE A 267 -0.61 5.48 0.62
C PHE A 267 -0.95 5.13 2.06
N PHE A 268 -0.49 5.91 3.04
CA PHE A 268 -0.91 5.76 4.43
C PHE A 268 -2.42 5.94 4.61
N ALA A 269 -3.02 6.98 4.00
CA ALA A 269 -4.46 7.20 4.07
C ALA A 269 -5.26 6.06 3.42
N LEU A 270 -4.83 5.57 2.26
CA LEU A 270 -5.44 4.41 1.59
C LEU A 270 -5.30 3.13 2.41
N TYR A 271 -4.15 2.93 3.04
CA TYR A 271 -3.89 1.80 3.93
C TYR A 271 -4.83 1.80 5.14
N LEU A 272 -5.13 2.96 5.71
CA LEU A 272 -6.15 3.09 6.76
C LEU A 272 -7.56 2.73 6.24
N LEU A 273 -7.95 3.19 5.06
CA LEU A 273 -9.26 2.85 4.47
C LEU A 273 -9.39 1.35 4.19
N VAL A 274 -8.34 0.72 3.68
CA VAL A 274 -8.30 -0.73 3.46
C VAL A 274 -8.37 -1.49 4.78
N SER A 275 -7.71 -1.00 5.85
CA SER A 275 -7.82 -1.60 7.19
C SER A 275 -9.28 -1.62 7.71
N VAL A 276 -10.03 -0.55 7.43
CA VAL A 276 -11.43 -0.42 7.78
C VAL A 276 -12.26 -1.44 7.00
N LEU A 277 -12.03 -1.54 5.68
CA LEU A 277 -12.69 -2.51 4.81
C LEU A 277 -12.43 -3.95 5.25
N TYR A 278 -11.17 -4.34 5.49
CA TYR A 278 -10.79 -5.67 5.97
C TYR A 278 -11.43 -5.98 7.32
N SER A 279 -11.47 -5.01 8.24
CA SER A 279 -12.06 -5.20 9.56
C SER A 279 -13.55 -5.48 9.48
N MET A 280 -14.28 -4.70 8.68
CA MET A 280 -15.72 -4.92 8.47
C MET A 280 -15.99 -6.22 7.72
N LEU A 281 -15.19 -6.54 6.69
CA LEU A 281 -15.37 -7.78 5.94
C LEU A 281 -15.13 -9.01 6.82
N ALA A 282 -14.06 -9.03 7.63
CA ALA A 282 -13.78 -10.12 8.57
C ALA A 282 -14.93 -10.34 9.57
N MET A 283 -15.45 -9.24 10.13
CA MET A 283 -16.56 -9.29 11.08
C MET A 283 -17.89 -9.69 10.41
N PHE A 284 -18.15 -9.21 9.20
CA PHE A 284 -19.32 -9.58 8.40
C PHE A 284 -19.30 -11.07 8.04
N LEU A 285 -18.16 -11.60 7.58
CA LEU A 285 -17.99 -13.01 7.28
C LEU A 285 -18.11 -13.88 8.53
N SER A 286 -17.53 -13.44 9.66
CA SER A 286 -17.69 -14.11 10.96
C SER A 286 -19.16 -14.26 11.37
N GLU A 287 -19.94 -13.20 11.16
CA GLU A 287 -21.36 -13.14 11.51
C GLU A 287 -22.23 -13.96 10.55
N THR A 288 -21.97 -13.91 9.24
CA THR A 288 -22.74 -14.63 8.21
C THR A 288 -22.47 -16.13 8.22
N LEU A 289 -21.20 -16.53 8.31
CA LEU A 289 -20.78 -17.94 8.31
C LEU A 289 -20.96 -18.60 9.68
N LYS A 290 -21.15 -17.81 10.75
CA LYS A 290 -21.27 -18.28 12.13
C LYS A 290 -20.07 -19.09 12.62
N SER A 291 -18.93 -18.97 11.96
CA SER A 291 -17.69 -19.71 12.21
C SER A 291 -16.48 -18.81 11.96
N GLY A 292 -15.60 -18.68 12.95
CA GLY A 292 -14.39 -17.87 12.82
C GLY A 292 -13.35 -18.50 11.90
N ALA A 293 -13.27 -19.84 11.89
CA ALA A 293 -12.39 -20.57 10.98
C ALA A 293 -12.85 -20.37 9.52
N ALA A 294 -14.14 -20.55 9.23
CA ALA A 294 -14.66 -20.38 7.87
C ALA A 294 -14.49 -18.94 7.35
N ALA A 295 -14.69 -17.94 8.23
CA ALA A 295 -14.45 -16.54 7.87
C ALA A 295 -12.98 -16.26 7.56
N MET A 296 -12.05 -16.83 8.35
CA MET A 296 -10.63 -16.73 8.10
C MET A 296 -10.23 -17.43 6.79
N ASP A 297 -10.72 -18.65 6.55
CA ASP A 297 -10.41 -19.43 5.36
C ASP A 297 -10.89 -18.73 4.09
N LEU A 298 -12.08 -18.13 4.11
CA LEU A 298 -12.62 -17.39 2.97
C LEU A 298 -11.83 -16.10 2.70
N MET A 299 -11.43 -15.39 3.76
CA MET A 299 -10.58 -14.20 3.65
C MET A 299 -9.22 -14.56 3.03
N ILE A 300 -8.48 -15.48 3.65
CA ILE A 300 -7.14 -15.87 3.21
C ILE A 300 -7.19 -16.52 1.83
N GLY A 301 -8.12 -17.45 1.60
CA GLY A 301 -8.31 -18.09 0.30
C GLY A 301 -8.67 -17.08 -0.79
N GLY A 302 -9.52 -16.09 -0.49
CA GLY A 302 -9.86 -15.01 -1.41
C GLY A 302 -8.67 -14.13 -1.78
N MET A 303 -7.85 -13.73 -0.80
CA MET A 303 -6.65 -12.93 -1.06
C MET A 303 -5.61 -13.71 -1.89
N LEU A 304 -5.37 -14.98 -1.54
CA LEU A 304 -4.45 -15.83 -2.31
C LEU A 304 -4.94 -16.04 -3.75
N LEU A 305 -6.24 -16.28 -3.93
CA LEU A 305 -6.83 -16.42 -5.26
C LEU A 305 -6.70 -15.14 -6.08
N SER A 306 -6.94 -13.98 -5.47
CA SER A 306 -6.73 -12.68 -6.11
C SER A 306 -5.28 -12.50 -6.57
N GLY A 307 -4.31 -12.77 -5.71
CA GLY A 307 -2.89 -12.65 -6.04
C GLY A 307 -2.40 -13.60 -7.13
N LEU A 308 -3.07 -14.74 -7.34
CA LEU A 308 -2.73 -15.70 -8.40
C LEU A 308 -3.35 -15.36 -9.76
N ILE A 309 -4.40 -14.54 -9.80
CA ILE A 309 -5.09 -14.19 -11.03
C ILE A 309 -4.47 -12.92 -11.62
N THR A 310 -3.76 -13.04 -12.74
CA THR A 310 -3.30 -11.88 -13.51
C THR A 310 -4.23 -11.63 -14.70
N ILE A 311 -5.08 -10.61 -14.60
CA ILE A 311 -5.99 -10.25 -15.71
C ILE A 311 -5.27 -9.33 -16.69
N GLY A 312 -4.91 -9.89 -17.85
CA GLY A 312 -4.21 -9.15 -18.90
C GLY A 312 -5.03 -8.00 -19.51
N PRO A 313 -4.38 -7.02 -20.16
CA PRO A 313 -5.03 -5.80 -20.66
C PRO A 313 -6.02 -6.03 -21.82
N ARG A 314 -6.10 -7.26 -22.36
CA ARG A 314 -7.08 -7.64 -23.38
C ARG A 314 -8.50 -7.34 -22.91
N LEU A 315 -8.80 -7.68 -21.65
CA LEU A 315 -10.08 -7.42 -20.97
C LEU A 315 -9.95 -6.17 -20.09
N ARG A 316 -9.94 -4.99 -20.73
CA ARG A 316 -9.69 -3.70 -20.05
C ARG A 316 -10.51 -3.50 -18.77
N LEU A 317 -11.83 -3.70 -18.83
CA LEU A 317 -12.72 -3.50 -17.68
C LEU A 317 -12.45 -4.48 -16.54
N ALA A 318 -12.26 -5.77 -16.85
CA ALA A 318 -11.97 -6.78 -15.83
C ALA A 318 -10.61 -6.51 -15.16
N SER A 319 -9.60 -6.13 -15.94
CA SER A 319 -8.29 -5.73 -15.44
C SER A 319 -8.37 -4.47 -14.57
N GLN A 320 -9.26 -3.53 -14.90
CA GLN A 320 -9.44 -2.30 -14.10
C GLN A 320 -10.19 -2.59 -12.79
N ILE A 321 -11.18 -3.49 -12.80
CA ILE A 321 -11.85 -3.92 -11.57
C ILE A 321 -10.86 -4.64 -10.65
N HIS A 322 -10.06 -5.54 -11.23
CA HIS A 322 -9.05 -6.27 -10.47
C HIS A 322 -7.97 -5.35 -9.89
N SER A 323 -7.60 -4.25 -10.57
CA SER A 323 -6.59 -3.33 -10.01
C SER A 323 -7.06 -2.58 -8.75
N TYR A 324 -8.37 -2.51 -8.49
CA TYR A 324 -8.93 -1.95 -7.25
C TYR A 324 -8.98 -2.93 -6.07
N PHE A 325 -8.65 -4.21 -6.29
CA PHE A 325 -8.58 -5.16 -5.20
C PHE A 325 -7.47 -4.73 -4.23
N PRO A 326 -7.73 -4.68 -2.91
CA PRO A 326 -6.80 -4.05 -1.97
C PRO A 326 -5.37 -4.61 -1.98
N ASP A 327 -5.18 -5.90 -2.29
CA ASP A 327 -3.89 -6.56 -2.44
C ASP A 327 -3.06 -6.01 -3.62
N HIS A 328 -3.70 -5.70 -4.75
CA HIS A 328 -3.04 -5.11 -5.90
C HIS A 328 -2.92 -3.57 -5.79
N PHE A 329 -3.95 -2.92 -5.23
CA PHE A 329 -4.04 -1.46 -5.20
C PHE A 329 -2.98 -0.80 -4.30
N LEU A 330 -2.61 -1.42 -3.18
CA LEU A 330 -1.58 -0.91 -2.26
C LEU A 330 -0.16 -1.31 -2.68
N SER A 331 0.14 -1.25 -3.97
CA SER A 331 1.45 -1.52 -4.56
C SER A 331 1.94 -0.34 -5.40
N MET A 332 3.22 -0.32 -5.76
CA MET A 332 3.75 0.70 -6.68
C MET A 332 3.12 0.61 -8.09
N GLU A 333 2.54 -0.53 -8.46
CA GLU A 333 1.87 -0.71 -9.75
C GLU A 333 0.59 0.13 -9.85
N SER A 334 -0.06 0.44 -8.73
CA SER A 334 -1.22 1.34 -8.77
C SER A 334 -0.83 2.77 -9.12
N ILE A 335 0.39 3.22 -8.80
CA ILE A 335 0.86 4.57 -9.17
C ILE A 335 0.99 4.69 -10.69
N THR A 336 1.30 3.58 -11.36
CA THR A 336 1.48 3.49 -12.81
C THR A 336 0.19 3.06 -13.53
N ASP A 337 -0.92 2.84 -12.82
CA ASP A 337 -2.22 2.62 -13.45
C ASP A 337 -2.87 3.96 -13.85
N ASN A 338 -2.70 4.33 -15.11
CA ASN A 338 -3.22 5.55 -15.71
C ASN A 338 -4.70 5.45 -16.13
N ARG A 339 -5.42 4.36 -15.84
CA ARG A 339 -6.85 4.27 -16.20
C ARG A 339 -7.70 5.18 -15.31
N LEU A 340 -8.54 6.01 -15.90
CA LEU A 340 -9.40 6.94 -15.17
C LEU A 340 -10.80 6.36 -15.00
N VAL A 341 -11.53 6.89 -14.03
CA VAL A 341 -12.95 6.61 -13.84
C VAL A 341 -13.73 7.89 -14.03
N SER A 342 -14.64 7.90 -15.00
CA SER A 342 -15.54 9.02 -15.24
C SER A 342 -16.77 8.93 -14.34
N LEU A 343 -16.89 9.81 -13.35
CA LEU A 343 -18.08 9.94 -12.50
C LEU A 343 -18.66 11.35 -12.64
N PHE A 344 -19.95 11.44 -12.99
CA PHE A 344 -20.67 12.71 -13.14
C PHE A 344 -19.97 13.75 -14.03
N GLY A 345 -19.26 13.30 -15.07
CA GLY A 345 -18.50 14.15 -15.98
C GLY A 345 -17.08 14.52 -15.52
N ALA A 346 -16.71 14.23 -14.26
CA ALA A 346 -15.35 14.41 -13.76
C ALA A 346 -14.47 13.18 -14.03
N GLN A 347 -13.21 13.41 -14.43
CA GLN A 347 -12.20 12.36 -14.57
C GLN A 347 -11.48 12.15 -13.23
N LEU A 348 -11.74 11.02 -12.58
CA LEU A 348 -11.07 10.65 -11.34
C LEU A 348 -9.89 9.74 -11.65
N THR A 349 -8.76 10.06 -11.05
CA THR A 349 -7.63 9.13 -10.94
C THR A 349 -8.02 7.92 -10.08
N ASN A 350 -7.30 6.83 -10.23
CA ASN A 350 -7.54 5.59 -9.48
C ASN A 350 -7.56 5.79 -7.96
N TRP A 351 -6.65 6.58 -7.37
CA TRP A 351 -6.67 6.88 -5.94
C TRP A 351 -7.84 7.77 -5.52
N GLN A 352 -8.23 8.75 -6.33
CA GLN A 352 -9.41 9.58 -6.05
C GLN A 352 -10.68 8.71 -6.04
N PHE A 353 -10.78 7.77 -6.98
CA PHE A 353 -11.90 6.83 -7.01
C PHE A 353 -11.82 5.84 -5.83
N ALA A 354 -10.65 5.34 -5.46
CA ALA A 354 -10.48 4.44 -4.32
C ALA A 354 -10.91 5.08 -2.98
N LEU A 355 -10.65 6.38 -2.80
CA LEU A 355 -11.12 7.16 -1.64
C LEU A 355 -12.66 7.20 -1.54
N ILE A 356 -13.39 6.98 -2.64
CA ILE A 356 -14.85 6.91 -2.68
C ILE A 356 -15.31 5.45 -2.59
N LEU A 357 -14.66 4.56 -3.33
CA LEU A 357 -15.00 3.14 -3.46
C LEU A 357 -14.93 2.42 -2.12
N TYR A 358 -13.82 2.52 -1.39
CA TYR A 358 -13.65 1.76 -0.14
C TYR A 358 -14.65 2.16 0.96
N PRO A 359 -14.91 3.47 1.21
CA PRO A 359 -16.01 3.87 2.10
C PRO A 359 -17.40 3.42 1.63
N ALA A 360 -17.67 3.43 0.32
CA ALA A 360 -18.94 2.95 -0.21
C ALA A 360 -19.12 1.44 0.04
N MET A 361 -18.09 0.63 -0.23
CA MET A 361 -18.10 -0.81 0.06
C MET A 361 -18.26 -1.09 1.55
N ALA A 362 -17.53 -0.36 2.39
CA ALA A 362 -17.65 -0.38 3.84
C ALA A 362 -19.10 -0.12 4.30
N LEU A 363 -19.75 0.90 3.75
CA LEU A 363 -21.13 1.24 4.07
C LEU A 363 -22.10 0.12 3.66
N VAL A 364 -21.92 -0.48 2.49
CA VAL A 364 -22.73 -1.63 2.04
C VAL A 364 -22.57 -2.82 3.00
N ILE A 365 -21.34 -3.14 3.42
CA ILE A 365 -21.07 -4.22 4.39
C ILE A 365 -21.73 -3.92 5.73
N LEU A 366 -21.66 -2.67 6.21
CA LEU A 366 -22.29 -2.26 7.46
C LEU A 366 -23.82 -2.40 7.41
N ILE A 367 -24.46 -1.94 6.33
CA ILE A 367 -25.92 -2.01 6.16
C ILE A 367 -26.35 -3.47 6.08
N THR A 368 -25.76 -4.25 5.17
CA THR A 368 -26.10 -5.66 4.98
C THR A 368 -25.85 -6.48 6.25
N GLY A 369 -24.69 -6.31 6.90
CA GLY A 369 -24.38 -6.97 8.17
C GLY A 369 -25.38 -6.64 9.28
N SER A 370 -25.82 -5.38 9.38
CA SER A 370 -26.84 -4.99 10.36
C SER A 370 -28.19 -5.65 10.11
N LEU A 371 -28.56 -5.87 8.85
CA LEU A 371 -29.80 -6.56 8.48
C LEU A 371 -29.75 -8.04 8.87
N PHE A 372 -28.65 -8.73 8.57
CA PHE A 372 -28.44 -10.12 8.99
C PHE A 372 -28.47 -10.28 10.50
N TYR A 373 -27.79 -9.39 11.23
CA TYR A 373 -27.74 -9.42 12.69
C TYR A 373 -29.11 -9.19 13.33
N ARG A 374 -29.95 -8.32 12.75
CA ARG A 374 -31.30 -8.01 13.27
C ARG A 374 -32.33 -9.12 13.02
N HIS A 375 -32.27 -9.77 11.86
CA HIS A 375 -33.21 -10.82 11.48
C HIS A 375 -32.87 -12.17 12.12
N TYR A 376 -31.77 -12.24 12.86
CA TYR A 376 -31.44 -13.43 13.62
C TYR A 376 -32.48 -13.69 14.71
N GLN A 377 -33.22 -14.79 14.55
CA GLN A 377 -34.09 -15.34 15.57
C GLN A 377 -33.35 -16.46 16.30
N VAL A 378 -33.39 -16.43 17.63
CA VAL A 378 -32.84 -17.50 18.46
C VAL A 378 -33.66 -18.76 18.19
N SER A 379 -33.14 -19.66 17.36
CA SER A 379 -33.73 -20.99 17.22
C SER A 379 -33.33 -21.80 18.46
N SER A 380 -34.30 -22.32 19.21
CA SER A 380 -34.02 -23.32 20.25
C SER A 380 -33.27 -24.48 19.59
N ARG A 381 -32.06 -24.76 20.06
CA ARG A 381 -31.27 -25.94 19.68
C ARG A 381 -30.76 -26.63 20.92
#